data_AF-A0A699YXU7-F1
#
_entry.id   AF-A0A699YXU7-F1
#
_cell.length_a   1.000
_cell.length_b   1.000
_cell.length_c   1.000
_cell.angle_alpha   90.00
_cell.angle_beta   90.00
_cell.angle_gamma   90.00
#
_symmetry.space_group_name_H-M   'P 1'
#
loop_
_entity.id
_entity.type
_entity.pdbx_description
1 polymer ?
#
loop_
_entity_poly.entity_id
_entity_poly.type
_entity_poly.pdbx_seq_one_letter_code
_entity_poly.pdbx_strand_id
1 'polypeptide(L)'
;MDPASTHEGCPVLVGSKWTTTTWIHTKPFRPEEYNPSSNKYRVNPPFQDPGFCTDGSDQCPKWAAAGECERNSVFMKGGPLVVGNCMKSCRVCTECST
;
A
#
# COMPACT_ATOMS: atom_id res chain seq x y z
N MET A 1 -22.68 2.96 26.08
CA MET A 1 -21.52 2.40 25.39
C MET A 1 -21.86 1.01 24.90
N ASP A 2 -21.50 0.67 23.67
CA ASP A 2 -21.53 -0.70 23.17
C ASP A 2 -20.26 -1.43 23.64
N PRO A 3 -20.36 -2.47 24.48
CA PRO A 3 -19.19 -3.20 25.00
C PRO A 3 -18.42 -3.98 23.93
N ALA A 4 -18.96 -4.14 22.72
CA ALA A 4 -18.28 -4.81 21.61
C ALA A 4 -17.40 -3.86 20.76
N SER A 5 -17.46 -2.54 20.99
CA SER A 5 -16.68 -1.57 20.23
C SER A 5 -15.28 -1.35 20.82
N THR A 6 -14.22 -1.60 20.04
CA THR A 6 -12.83 -1.22 20.37
C THR A 6 -12.51 0.24 20.07
N HIS A 7 -13.40 0.95 19.38
CA HIS A 7 -13.30 2.39 19.19
C HIS A 7 -14.20 3.09 20.22
N GLU A 8 -13.59 3.63 21.26
CA GLU A 8 -14.19 4.64 22.13
C GLU A 8 -13.31 5.88 22.11
N GLY A 9 -13.91 7.03 21.80
CA GLY A 9 -13.26 8.30 22.06
C GLY A 9 -13.44 8.69 23.52
N CYS A 10 -12.39 9.19 24.18
CA CYS A 10 -12.45 9.61 25.58
C CYS A 10 -13.62 10.59 25.87
N PRO A 11 -14.23 10.51 27.07
CA PRO A 11 -15.40 11.32 27.45
C PRO A 11 -15.04 12.81 27.56
N VAL A 12 -16.03 13.67 27.35
CA VAL A 12 -15.88 15.13 27.52
C VAL A 12 -16.12 15.48 28.97
N LEU A 13 -15.05 15.82 29.71
CA LEU A 13 -15.15 16.21 31.12
C LEU A 13 -15.72 17.63 31.29
N VAL A 14 -15.36 18.55 30.39
CA VAL A 14 -15.88 19.93 30.31
C VAL A 14 -15.82 20.41 28.85
N GLY A 15 -16.81 21.19 28.39
CA GLY A 15 -16.81 21.81 27.06
C GLY A 15 -17.49 20.97 25.98
N SER A 16 -17.07 21.13 24.72
CA SER A 16 -17.64 20.42 23.57
C SER A 16 -16.56 19.71 22.77
N LYS A 17 -16.81 18.43 22.43
CA LYS A 17 -15.99 17.63 21.51
C LYS A 17 -16.73 17.44 20.20
N TRP A 18 -16.07 17.80 19.11
CA TRP A 18 -16.57 17.60 17.75
C TRP A 18 -15.74 16.49 17.10
N THR A 19 -16.41 15.56 16.43
CA THR A 19 -15.75 14.48 15.68
C THR A 19 -16.22 14.51 14.24
N THR A 20 -15.28 14.53 13.30
CA THR A 20 -15.56 14.37 11.87
C THR A 20 -15.13 12.98 11.46
N THR A 21 -16.09 12.06 11.32
CA THR A 21 -15.81 10.72 10.82
C THR A 21 -15.68 10.78 9.31
N THR A 22 -14.47 10.52 8.80
CA THR A 22 -14.26 10.29 7.37
C THR A 22 -14.19 8.80 7.13
N TRP A 23 -15.05 8.29 6.24
CA TRP A 23 -15.01 6.91 5.78
C TRP A 23 -13.98 6.80 4.67
N ILE A 24 -12.94 6.01 4.88
CA ILE A 24 -11.92 5.72 3.88
C ILE A 24 -12.12 4.28 3.43
N HIS A 25 -12.32 4.08 2.13
CA HIS A 25 -12.38 2.74 1.58
C HIS A 25 -10.98 2.13 1.52
N THR A 26 -10.81 0.93 2.05
CA THR A 26 -9.56 0.16 1.91
C THR A 26 -9.44 -0.51 0.53
N LYS A 27 -10.53 -0.52 -0.25
CA LYS A 27 -10.62 -1.06 -1.62
C LYS A 27 -11.30 -0.05 -2.55
N PRO A 28 -11.09 -0.11 -3.88
CA PRO A 28 -11.76 0.79 -4.82
C PRO A 28 -13.28 0.77 -4.66
N PHE A 29 -13.91 1.94 -4.68
CA PHE A 29 -15.36 2.08 -4.72
C PHE A 29 -15.84 1.67 -6.12
N ARG A 30 -16.30 0.42 -6.27
CA ARG A 30 -16.63 -0.31 -7.54
C ARG A 30 -15.43 -1.04 -8.15
N PRO A 31 -15.04 -2.19 -7.57
CA PRO A 31 -13.92 -2.98 -8.08
C PRO A 31 -14.16 -3.54 -9.50
N GLU A 32 -15.41 -3.66 -9.94
CA GLU A 32 -15.74 -4.12 -11.31
C GLU A 32 -15.44 -3.04 -12.37
N GLU A 33 -15.47 -1.75 -12.01
CA GLU A 33 -15.04 -0.65 -12.87
C GLU A 33 -13.51 -0.47 -12.85
N TYR A 34 -12.83 -1.04 -11.85
CA TYR A 34 -11.38 -1.15 -11.80
C TYR A 34 -10.92 -2.27 -12.74
N ASN A 35 -11.04 -2.03 -14.04
CA ASN A 35 -10.46 -2.89 -15.04
C ASN A 35 -9.02 -2.43 -15.30
N PRO A 36 -7.98 -3.20 -14.89
CA PRO A 36 -6.58 -2.87 -15.13
C PRO A 36 -6.23 -2.77 -16.63
N SER A 37 -7.09 -3.30 -17.49
CA SER A 37 -7.01 -3.24 -18.96
C SER A 37 -7.78 -2.04 -19.55
N SER A 38 -8.65 -1.39 -18.77
CA SER A 38 -9.40 -0.23 -19.24
C SER A 38 -8.59 1.04 -18.96
N ASN A 39 -8.06 1.62 -20.03
CA ASN A 39 -7.37 2.91 -20.04
C ASN A 39 -8.30 4.11 -19.70
N LYS A 40 -9.47 3.87 -19.09
CA LYS A 40 -10.48 4.90 -18.76
C LYS A 40 -10.03 5.77 -17.58
N TYR A 41 -9.28 5.17 -16.65
CA TYR A 41 -8.48 5.89 -15.67
C TYR A 41 -7.03 5.49 -15.93
N ARG A 42 -6.21 6.41 -16.43
CA ARG A 42 -4.75 6.26 -16.40
C ARG A 42 -4.30 6.32 -14.95
N VAL A 43 -4.53 5.25 -14.19
CA VAL A 43 -3.83 5.02 -12.94
C VAL A 43 -2.39 4.70 -13.33
N ASN A 44 -1.53 5.71 -13.25
CA ASN A 44 -0.09 5.51 -13.06
C ASN A 44 0.10 4.41 -11.99
N PRO A 45 1.12 3.56 -12.16
CA PRO A 45 1.04 2.08 -12.24
C PRO A 45 0.11 1.42 -11.21
N PRO A 46 -0.43 0.21 -11.51
CA PRO A 46 -1.40 -0.46 -10.66
C PRO A 46 -0.96 -0.37 -9.21
N PHE A 47 -1.78 0.27 -8.38
CA PHE A 47 -1.53 0.41 -6.96
C PHE A 47 -1.46 -1.03 -6.43
N GLN A 48 -0.24 -1.56 -6.29
CA GLN A 48 -0.06 -2.86 -5.67
C GLN A 48 -0.57 -2.67 -4.25
N ASP A 49 -1.53 -3.50 -3.88
CA ASP A 49 -2.10 -3.47 -2.54
C ASP A 49 -0.91 -3.52 -1.56
N PRO A 50 -0.80 -2.55 -0.63
CA PRO A 50 0.36 -2.41 0.25
C PRO A 50 0.59 -3.64 1.14
N GLY A 51 -0.37 -4.56 1.23
CA GLY A 51 -0.22 -5.86 1.87
C GLY A 51 0.61 -6.89 1.07
N PHE A 52 0.86 -6.67 -0.23
CA PHE A 52 1.60 -7.60 -1.07
C PHE A 52 3.04 -7.13 -1.28
N CYS A 53 3.98 -7.83 -0.66
CA CYS A 53 5.41 -7.63 -0.87
C CYS A 53 5.99 -8.77 -1.71
N THR A 54 6.07 -8.58 -3.02
CA THR A 54 6.57 -9.60 -3.96
C THR A 54 7.61 -9.02 -4.92
N ASP A 55 8.33 -9.91 -5.62
CA ASP A 55 9.18 -9.55 -6.74
C ASP A 55 8.40 -9.75 -8.04
N GLY A 56 8.52 -8.81 -8.97
CA GLY A 56 7.94 -8.86 -10.32
C GLY A 56 8.77 -9.67 -11.32
N SER A 57 9.95 -10.17 -10.93
CA SER A 57 10.80 -11.01 -11.78
C SER A 57 11.60 -12.03 -10.96
N ASP A 58 11.75 -13.24 -11.51
CA ASP A 58 12.60 -14.29 -10.93
C ASP A 58 14.09 -13.92 -10.87
N GLN A 59 14.50 -12.88 -11.62
CA GLN A 59 15.88 -12.38 -11.60
C GLN A 59 16.15 -11.37 -10.48
N CYS A 60 15.13 -10.92 -9.75
CA CYS A 60 15.28 -9.93 -8.68
C CYS A 60 16.32 -10.33 -7.61
N PRO A 61 16.41 -11.59 -7.14
CA PRO A 61 17.45 -11.99 -6.18
C PRO A 61 18.87 -11.83 -6.74
N LYS A 62 19.06 -12.12 -8.02
CA LYS A 62 20.34 -12.00 -8.71
C LYS A 62 20.75 -10.54 -8.86
N TRP A 63 19.83 -9.67 -9.27
CA TRP A 63 20.08 -8.23 -9.39
C TRP A 63 20.32 -7.56 -8.03
N ALA A 64 19.57 -7.96 -7.01
CA ALA A 64 19.81 -7.49 -5.64
C ALA A 64 21.20 -7.89 -5.15
N ALA A 65 21.62 -9.14 -5.39
CA ALA A 65 22.98 -9.60 -5.08
C ALA A 65 24.07 -8.87 -5.89
N ALA A 66 23.74 -8.38 -7.09
CA ALA A 66 24.64 -7.56 -7.92
C ALA A 66 24.70 -6.07 -7.49
N GLY A 67 23.93 -5.65 -6.48
CA GLY A 67 23.90 -4.27 -5.97
C GLY A 67 22.99 -3.32 -6.75
N GLU A 68 22.00 -3.85 -7.48
CA GLU A 68 21.06 -3.03 -8.26
C GLU A 68 20.06 -2.26 -7.39
N CYS A 69 19.84 -2.67 -6.14
CA CYS A 69 18.95 -1.96 -5.21
C CYS A 69 19.39 -0.50 -4.98
N GLU A 70 20.68 -0.22 -5.11
CA GLU A 70 21.30 1.10 -4.94
C GLU A 70 21.53 1.75 -6.29
N ARG A 71 22.12 1.00 -7.24
CA ARG A 71 22.46 1.51 -8.59
C ARG A 71 21.23 1.82 -9.43
N ASN A 72 20.18 1.02 -9.28
CA ASN A 72 18.92 1.13 -10.02
C ASN A 72 17.73 1.17 -9.06
N SER A 73 17.82 2.05 -8.07
CA SER A 73 16.86 2.15 -6.96
C SER A 73 15.42 2.39 -7.40
N VAL A 74 15.18 3.20 -8.44
CA VAL A 74 13.82 3.50 -8.91
C VAL A 74 13.14 2.25 -9.50
N PHE A 75 13.87 1.44 -10.28
CA PHE A 75 13.32 0.20 -10.81
C PHE A 75 13.18 -0.87 -9.73
N MET A 76 14.17 -1.00 -8.85
CA MET A 76 14.22 -2.09 -7.88
C MET A 76 13.29 -1.83 -6.68
N LYS A 77 13.42 -0.66 -6.05
CA LYS A 77 12.71 -0.27 -4.82
C LYS A 77 11.46 0.55 -5.09
N GLY A 78 11.40 1.25 -6.22
CA GLY A 78 10.35 2.21 -6.51
C GLY A 78 10.65 3.60 -5.94
N GLY A 79 9.61 4.42 -5.89
CA GLY A 79 9.63 5.78 -5.36
C GLY A 79 8.21 6.26 -4.99
N PRO A 80 8.03 7.54 -4.65
CA PRO A 80 6.74 8.05 -4.14
C PRO A 80 5.53 7.85 -5.06
N LEU A 81 5.78 7.70 -6.37
CA LEU A 81 4.75 7.56 -7.40
C LEU A 81 4.94 6.32 -8.28
N VAL A 82 5.92 5.47 -7.95
CA VAL A 82 6.32 4.33 -8.80
C VAL A 82 6.55 3.12 -7.92
N VAL A 83 5.88 2.01 -8.20
CA VAL A 83 6.09 0.74 -7.51
C VAL A 83 7.39 0.10 -8.02
N GLY A 84 8.22 -0.41 -7.09
CA GLY A 84 9.44 -1.12 -7.44
C GLY A 84 9.15 -2.53 -7.96
N ASN A 85 9.97 -3.00 -8.89
CA ASN A 85 9.85 -4.34 -9.45
C ASN A 85 10.44 -5.42 -8.55
N CYS A 86 11.36 -5.09 -7.64
CA CYS A 86 12.10 -6.07 -6.85
C CYS A 86 12.07 -5.71 -5.35
N MET A 87 10.91 -5.27 -4.87
CA MET A 87 10.75 -4.71 -3.53
C MET A 87 11.06 -5.73 -2.43
N LYS A 88 10.70 -7.01 -2.64
CA LYS A 88 10.98 -8.11 -1.70
C LYS A 88 12.48 -8.43 -1.67
N SER A 89 13.11 -8.59 -2.84
CA SER A 89 14.55 -8.85 -2.95
C SER A 89 15.41 -7.72 -2.38
N CYS A 90 14.99 -6.47 -2.55
CA CYS A 90 15.66 -5.30 -1.95
C CYS A 90 15.26 -5.02 -0.51
N ARG A 91 14.38 -5.85 0.09
CA ARG A 91 13.96 -5.76 1.50
C ARG A 91 13.39 -4.41 1.88
N VAL A 92 12.70 -3.75 0.95
CA VAL A 92 11.98 -2.48 1.23
C VAL A 92 10.55 -2.72 1.72
N CYS A 93 10.08 -3.97 1.68
CA CYS A 93 8.82 -4.40 2.25
C CYS A 93 8.97 -5.80 2.86
N THR A 94 7.96 -6.21 3.61
CA THR A 94 7.77 -7.58 4.11
C THR A 94 6.30 -7.93 3.98
N GLU A 95 5.99 -9.22 3.73
CA GLU A 95 4.61 -9.68 3.81
C GLU A 95 4.09 -9.47 5.24
N CYS A 96 2.91 -8.86 5.38
CA CYS A 96 2.26 -8.74 6.68
C CYS A 96 1.76 -10.13 7.10
N SER A 97 2.51 -10.82 7.95
CA SER A 97 2.05 -12.07 8.58
C SER A 97 1.07 -11.73 9.70
N THR A 98 -0.14 -12.28 9.64
CA THR A 98 -1.12 -12.30 10.74
C THR A 98 -0.71 -13.24 11.85
#